data_AF-A0A4Q2YG29-F1
#
_entry.id   AF-A0A4Q2YG29-F1
#
_cell.length_a   1.000
_cell.length_b   1.000
_cell.length_c   1.000
_cell.angle_alpha   90.00
_cell.angle_beta   90.00
_cell.angle_gamma   90.00
#
_symmetry.space_group_name_H-M   'P 1'
#
loop_
_entity.id
_entity.type
_entity.pdbx_description
1 polymer ?
#
loop_
_entity_poly.entity_id
_entity_poly.type
_entity_poly.pdbx_seq_one_letter_code
_entity_poly.pdbx_strand_id
1 'polypeptide(L)'
;MNGDSASPSTPFSPETQAEIIRRFGDKMADVVAGAMTRALREVAIDARSAGVRPEEAVIGFLHLCRDMHESLMQTGGNDGDRQN
;
A
#
# COMPACT_ATOMS: atom_id res chain seq x y z
N MET A 1 -26.75 19.00 16.40
CA MET A 1 -25.64 19.29 15.46
C MET A 1 -25.04 17.93 15.14
N ASN A 2 -25.36 17.37 13.98
CA ASN A 2 -24.91 16.04 13.59
C ASN A 2 -23.53 16.20 12.95
N GLY A 3 -22.49 15.69 13.62
CA GLY A 3 -21.17 15.54 13.05
C GLY A 3 -21.19 14.38 12.08
N ASP A 4 -21.06 14.69 10.79
CA ASP A 4 -20.75 13.73 9.74
C ASP A 4 -19.41 13.07 10.06
N SER A 5 -19.49 11.88 10.65
CA SER A 5 -18.35 11.02 10.89
C SER A 5 -17.83 10.47 9.56
N ALA A 6 -16.60 10.84 9.25
CA ALA A 6 -15.58 10.07 8.55
C ALA A 6 -16.05 9.06 7.49
N SER A 7 -15.72 9.35 6.24
CA SER A 7 -15.27 8.32 5.32
C SER A 7 -14.22 8.94 4.39
N PRO A 8 -12.98 8.44 4.32
CA PRO A 8 -12.20 8.55 3.09
C PRO A 8 -12.78 7.51 2.13
N SER A 9 -14.06 7.64 1.79
CA SER A 9 -14.63 6.88 0.69
C SER A 9 -13.93 7.40 -0.56
N THR A 10 -13.35 6.49 -1.32
CA THR A 10 -12.94 6.76 -2.70
C THR A 10 -13.96 7.67 -3.37
N PRO A 11 -13.57 8.64 -4.21
CA PRO A 11 -14.48 9.67 -4.76
C PRO A 11 -15.56 9.12 -5.70
N PHE A 12 -15.74 7.80 -5.73
CA PHE A 12 -16.57 7.03 -6.63
C PHE A 12 -17.63 6.28 -5.83
N SER A 13 -18.83 6.13 -6.42
CA SER A 13 -19.83 5.21 -5.88
C SER A 13 -19.29 3.77 -5.90
N PRO A 14 -19.81 2.87 -5.05
CA PRO A 14 -19.42 1.46 -5.04
C PRO A 14 -19.54 0.79 -6.42
N GLU A 15 -20.58 1.13 -7.20
CA GLU A 15 -20.78 0.58 -8.54
C GLU A 15 -19.73 1.08 -9.52
N THR A 16 -19.37 2.37 -9.42
CA THR A 16 -18.31 2.98 -10.24
C THR A 16 -16.95 2.35 -9.91
N GLN A 17 -16.68 2.14 -8.63
CA GLN A 17 -15.46 1.45 -8.17
C GLN A 17 -15.38 0.02 -8.70
N ALA A 18 -16.48 -0.74 -8.61
CA ALA A 18 -16.55 -2.11 -9.13
C ALA A 18 -16.30 -2.15 -10.65
N GLU A 19 -16.86 -1.20 -11.40
CA GLU A 19 -16.66 -1.13 -12.85
C GLU A 19 -15.22 -0.73 -13.24
N ILE A 20 -14.59 0.17 -12.46
CA ILE A 20 -13.16 0.51 -12.63
C ILE A 20 -12.30 -0.75 -12.41
N ILE A 21 -12.54 -1.49 -11.33
CA ILE A 21 -11.81 -2.73 -11.03
C ILE A 21 -12.03 -3.75 -12.16
N ARG A 22 -13.27 -3.93 -12.63
CA ARG A 22 -13.59 -4.88 -13.69
C ARG A 22 -12.92 -4.54 -15.02
N ARG A 23 -12.81 -3.26 -15.38
CA ARG A 23 -12.24 -2.83 -16.67
C ARG A 23 -10.73 -2.67 -16.66
N PHE A 24 -10.17 -2.27 -15.52
CA PHE A 24 -8.78 -1.82 -15.42
C PHE A 24 -7.97 -2.63 -14.40
N GLY A 25 -8.57 -3.60 -13.72
CA GLY A 25 -7.91 -4.45 -12.71
C GLY A 25 -6.62 -5.05 -13.21
N ASP A 26 -6.65 -5.67 -14.39
CA ASP A 26 -5.46 -6.29 -14.99
C ASP A 26 -4.36 -5.26 -15.27
N LYS A 27 -4.72 -4.08 -15.80
CA LYS A 27 -3.77 -3.00 -16.05
C LYS A 27 -3.17 -2.45 -14.76
N MET A 28 -3.97 -2.35 -13.70
CA MET A 28 -3.48 -1.93 -12.38
C MET A 28 -2.52 -2.97 -11.82
N ALA A 29 -2.85 -4.27 -11.94
CA ALA A 29 -1.97 -5.35 -11.53
C ALA A 29 -0.64 -5.32 -12.29
N ASP A 30 -0.65 -5.09 -13.60
CA ASP A 30 0.56 -4.97 -14.41
C ASP A 30 1.45 -3.79 -13.98
N VAL A 31 0.85 -2.62 -13.73
CA VAL A 31 1.57 -1.44 -13.25
C VAL A 31 2.21 -1.72 -11.89
N VAL A 32 1.46 -2.29 -10.95
CA VAL A 32 1.97 -2.63 -9.61
C VAL A 32 3.07 -3.68 -9.71
N ALA A 33 2.88 -4.75 -10.48
CA ALA A 33 3.88 -5.80 -10.68
C ALA A 33 5.18 -5.24 -11.29
N GLY A 34 5.07 -4.38 -12.30
CA GLY A 34 6.21 -3.72 -12.92
C GLY A 34 6.97 -2.80 -11.95
N ALA A 35 6.25 -1.99 -11.17
CA ALA A 35 6.85 -1.12 -10.17
C ALA A 35 7.55 -1.92 -9.07
N MET A 36 6.90 -2.97 -8.54
CA MET A 36 7.47 -3.86 -7.54
C MET A 36 8.73 -4.56 -8.06
N THR A 37 8.69 -5.10 -9.28
CA THR A 37 9.84 -5.76 -9.90
C THR A 37 11.05 -4.82 -10.00
N ARG A 38 10.82 -3.56 -10.39
CA ARG A 38 11.87 -2.54 -10.46
C ARG A 38 12.44 -2.24 -9.07
N ALA A 39 11.58 -1.96 -8.09
CA ALA A 39 12.01 -1.64 -6.73
C ALA A 39 12.81 -2.77 -6.08
N LEU A 40 12.37 -4.02 -6.21
CA LEU A 40 13.09 -5.19 -5.67
C LEU A 40 14.47 -5.35 -6.30
N ARG A 41 14.59 -5.06 -7.60
CA ARG A 41 15.88 -5.08 -8.31
C ARG A 41 16.83 -4.00 -7.80
N GLU A 42 16.33 -2.79 -7.60
CA GLU A 42 17.10 -1.66 -7.07
C GLU A 42 17.59 -1.94 -5.65
N VAL A 43 16.70 -2.39 -4.76
CA VAL A 43 17.04 -2.82 -3.39
C VAL A 43 18.14 -3.89 -3.40
N ALA A 44 18.02 -4.90 -4.25
CA ALA A 44 19.03 -5.95 -4.36
C ALA A 44 20.40 -5.44 -4.88
N ILE A 45 20.41 -4.40 -5.72
CA ILE A 45 21.63 -3.75 -6.19
C ILE A 45 22.27 -2.95 -5.06
N ASP A 46 21.49 -2.12 -4.38
CA ASP A 46 21.98 -1.24 -3.31
C ASP A 46 22.46 -2.04 -2.09
N ALA A 47 21.80 -3.17 -1.78
CA ALA A 47 22.20 -4.08 -0.72
C ALA A 47 23.65 -4.55 -0.89
N ARG A 48 24.07 -4.86 -2.13
CA ARG A 48 25.46 -5.27 -2.40
C ARG A 48 26.46 -4.18 -2.06
N SER A 49 26.15 -2.93 -2.43
CA SER A 49 26.97 -1.76 -2.11
C SER A 49 27.02 -1.48 -0.60
N ALA A 50 25.96 -1.85 0.13
CA ALA A 50 25.88 -1.71 1.59
C ALA A 50 26.47 -2.91 2.36
N GLY A 51 26.98 -3.95 1.69
CA GLY A 51 27.50 -5.15 2.34
C GLY A 51 26.42 -6.06 2.95
N VAL A 52 25.17 -5.90 2.53
CA VAL A 52 24.02 -6.72 2.96
C VAL A 52 23.73 -7.78 1.91
N ARG A 53 23.31 -8.98 2.33
CA ARG A 53 22.89 -10.02 1.39
C ARG A 53 21.64 -9.54 0.63
N PRO A 54 21.62 -9.57 -0.71
CA PRO A 54 20.49 -9.08 -1.50
C PRO A 54 19.14 -9.70 -1.11
N GLU A 55 19.14 -10.98 -0.76
CA GLU A 55 17.94 -11.72 -0.37
C GLU A 55 17.35 -11.20 0.95
N GLU A 56 18.22 -10.91 1.93
CA GLU A 56 17.79 -10.35 3.22
C GLU A 56 17.25 -8.94 3.08
N ALA A 57 17.89 -8.12 2.25
CA ALA A 57 17.44 -6.77 1.97
C ALA A 57 16.07 -6.75 1.26
N VAL A 58 15.86 -7.65 0.29
CA VAL A 58 14.58 -7.80 -0.41
C VAL A 58 13.48 -8.25 0.55
N ILE A 59 13.73 -9.25 1.39
CA ILE A 59 12.76 -9.73 2.38
C ILE A 59 12.42 -8.62 3.39
N GLY A 60 13.44 -7.93 3.92
CA GLY A 60 13.25 -6.80 4.84
C GLY A 60 12.43 -5.67 4.21
N PHE A 61 12.73 -5.32 2.96
CA PHE A 61 11.98 -4.31 2.21
C PHE A 61 10.50 -4.69 2.05
N LEU A 62 10.19 -5.95 1.71
CA LEU A 62 8.82 -6.42 1.58
C LEU A 62 8.04 -6.36 2.90
N HIS A 63 8.68 -6.68 4.04
CA HIS A 63 8.07 -6.51 5.35
C HIS A 63 7.77 -5.04 5.66
N LEU A 64 8.71 -4.14 5.38
CA LEU A 64 8.49 -2.70 5.58
C LEU A 64 7.36 -2.16 4.70
N CYS A 65 7.24 -2.61 3.45
CA CYS A 65 6.10 -2.26 2.60
C CYS A 65 4.77 -2.72 3.20
N ARG A 66 4.73 -3.93 3.77
CA ARG A 66 3.55 -4.47 4.44
C ARG A 66 3.20 -3.64 5.68
N ASP A 67 4.17 -3.36 6.56
CA ASP A 67 3.95 -2.61 7.79
C ASP A 67 3.44 -1.19 7.50
N MET A 68 3.98 -0.56 6.46
CA MET A 68 3.52 0.75 5.99
C MET A 68 2.08 0.68 5.47
N HIS A 69 1.72 -0.35 4.71
CA HIS A 69 0.35 -0.56 4.26
C HIS A 69 -0.62 -0.77 5.42
N GLU A 70 -0.27 -1.62 6.38
CA GLU A 70 -1.07 -1.88 7.58
C GLU A 70 -1.24 -0.60 8.41
N SER A 71 -0.19 0.22 8.55
CA SER A 71 -0.25 1.51 9.24
C SER A 71 -1.22 2.48 8.56
N LEU A 72 -1.16 2.59 7.22
CA LEU A 72 -2.09 3.44 6.46
C LEU A 72 -3.54 3.00 6.62
N MET A 73 -3.79 1.69 6.72
CA MET A 73 -5.14 1.16 6.96
C MET A 73 -5.63 1.41 8.39
N GLN A 74 -4.74 1.38 9.38
CA GLN A 74 -5.08 1.66 10.79
C GLN A 74 -5.32 3.15 11.06
N THR A 75 -4.59 4.06 10.40
CA THR A 75 -4.83 5.52 10.51
C THR A 75 -6.21 5.92 9.98
N GLY A 76 -6.85 5.09 9.15
CA GLY A 76 -8.25 5.28 8.73
C GLY A 76 -9.30 4.89 9.78
N GLY A 77 -8.93 4.33 10.93
CA GLY A 77 -9.86 3.68 11.86
C GLY A 77 -9.74 4.03 13.35
N ASN A 78 -8.90 4.98 13.78
CA ASN A 78 -8.57 5.07 15.21
C ASN A 78 -8.39 6.48 15.83
N ASP A 79 -9.09 7.51 15.33
CA ASP A 79 -9.19 8.82 16.01
C ASP A 79 -10.43 8.94 16.91
N GLY A 80 -11.01 7.80 17.35
CA GLY A 80 -12.31 7.77 18.02
C GLY A 80 -12.34 7.45 19.51
N ASP A 81 -11.23 7.05 20.16
CA ASP A 81 -11.36 6.42 21.49
C ASP A 81 -10.21 6.71 22.47
N ARG A 82 -9.90 8.01 22.63
CA ARG A 82 -8.96 8.44 23.68
C ARG A 82 -9.35 9.71 24.40
N GLN A 83 -10.60 9.77 24.86
CA GLN A 83 -11.01 10.62 25.98
C GLN A 83 -12.07 9.90 26.81
N ASN A 84 -11.63 9.28 27.91
CA ASN A 84 -12.39 9.13 29.16
C ASN A 84 -11.41 8.81 30.29
#